data_AF-A0A7L4QPX6-F1
#
_entry.id   AF-A0A7L4QPX6-F1
#
_cell.length_a   1.000
_cell.length_b   1.000
_cell.length_c   1.000
_cell.angle_alpha   90.00
_cell.angle_beta   90.00
_cell.angle_gamma   90.00
#
_symmetry.space_group_name_H-M   'P 1'
#
loop_
_entity.id
_entity.type
_entity.pdbx_description
1 polymer ?
#
loop_
_entity_poly.entity_id
_entity_poly.type
_entity_poly.pdbx_seq_one_letter_code
_entity_poly.pdbx_strand_id
1 'polypeptide(L)'
;YQAQAMIEAGTITTPKPAEKEIGIGYLNSDHHAALFVAVKNWQYFNDNYGIALKPVDGTQSRPEKAELIVNGQKIADVRLIPGDAGPQLMQLASTEAIQFAYVGNPPAIAAVDKGTPIKILLAINTEGSGVVVSNESPATDWESFVDWAEIRSAAGKPLVIAAPGKGSIQDVMIRYSLEWSGLSVSEG
;
A
#
# COMPACT_ATOMS: atom_id res chain seq x y z
N TYR A 1 0.88 21.26 -4.54
CA TYR A 1 1.01 22.38 -5.50
C TYR A 1 2.42 22.60 -6.02
N GLN A 2 3.51 22.46 -5.24
CA GLN A 2 4.87 22.61 -5.79
C GLN A 2 5.31 21.50 -6.77
N ALA A 3 5.04 20.22 -6.48
CA ALA A 3 5.45 19.12 -7.36
C ALA A 3 4.77 19.18 -8.75
N GLN A 4 3.48 19.55 -8.79
CA GLN A 4 2.76 19.72 -10.05
C GLN A 4 3.36 20.84 -10.91
N ALA A 5 3.68 21.99 -10.31
CA ALA A 5 4.32 23.10 -11.02
C ALA A 5 5.70 22.72 -11.57
N MET A 6 6.47 21.90 -10.85
CA MET A 6 7.76 21.38 -11.33
C MET A 6 7.60 20.49 -12.57
N ILE A 7 6.58 19.62 -12.58
CA ILE A 7 6.27 18.75 -13.72
C ILE A 7 5.82 19.60 -14.92
N GLU A 8 4.91 20.56 -14.71
CA GLU A 8 4.41 21.45 -15.77
C GLU A 8 5.52 22.32 -16.37
N ALA A 9 6.49 22.75 -15.55
CA ALA A 9 7.66 23.50 -16.00
C ALA A 9 8.74 22.61 -16.66
N GLY A 10 8.61 21.28 -16.60
CA GLY A 10 9.63 20.34 -17.07
C GLY A 10 10.94 20.41 -16.27
N THR A 11 10.90 20.94 -15.05
CA THR A 11 12.09 21.16 -14.21
C THR A 11 11.82 20.75 -12.78
N ILE A 12 12.59 19.77 -12.29
CA ILE A 12 12.57 19.36 -10.89
C ILE A 12 13.70 20.06 -10.15
N THR A 13 13.39 20.67 -9.00
CA THR A 13 14.41 21.28 -8.14
C THR A 13 15.26 20.19 -7.50
N THR A 14 16.58 20.24 -7.68
CA THR A 14 17.51 19.31 -7.03
C THR A 14 17.54 19.56 -5.52
N PRO A 15 17.13 18.60 -4.67
CA PRO A 15 17.22 18.76 -3.23
C PRO A 15 18.68 18.58 -2.73
N LYS A 16 18.94 18.97 -1.48
CA LYS A 16 20.19 18.59 -0.80
C LYS A 16 20.26 17.05 -0.70
N PRO A 17 21.43 16.42 -0.91
CA PRO A 17 21.60 15.00 -0.63
C PRO A 17 21.17 14.63 0.79
N ALA A 18 20.48 13.50 0.91
CA ALA A 18 20.10 12.92 2.19
C ALA A 18 21.32 12.41 2.94
N GLU A 19 21.36 12.63 4.25
CA GLU A 19 22.46 12.19 5.11
C GLU A 19 22.31 10.73 5.55
N LYS A 20 21.10 10.16 5.41
CA LYS A 20 20.75 8.78 5.78
C LYS A 20 20.02 8.10 4.63
N GLU A 21 20.08 6.77 4.61
CA GLU A 21 19.27 5.93 3.71
C GLU A 21 17.78 6.19 3.94
N ILE A 22 17.01 6.23 2.85
CA ILE A 22 15.55 6.43 2.88
C ILE A 22 14.86 5.09 2.69
N GLY A 23 14.04 4.68 3.65
CA GLY A 23 13.19 3.50 3.55
C GLY A 23 11.85 3.82 2.89
N ILE A 24 11.49 3.03 1.87
CA ILE A 24 10.17 3.04 1.23
C ILE A 24 9.50 1.68 1.47
N GLY A 25 8.48 1.67 2.32
CA GLY A 25 7.65 0.50 2.59
C GLY A 25 6.66 0.21 1.45
N TYR A 26 6.41 -1.06 1.16
CA TYR A 26 5.37 -1.48 0.21
C TYR A 26 4.77 -2.84 0.62
N LEU A 27 3.53 -3.11 0.19
CA LEU A 27 2.88 -4.41 0.40
C LEU A 27 3.00 -5.26 -0.85
N ASN A 28 3.25 -6.56 -0.73
CA ASN A 28 3.32 -7.50 -1.86
C ASN A 28 1.94 -7.76 -2.52
N SER A 29 1.42 -6.75 -3.20
CA SER A 29 0.14 -6.71 -3.94
C SER A 29 0.34 -6.00 -5.28
N ASP A 30 -0.70 -5.79 -6.06
CA ASP A 30 -0.67 -4.95 -7.26
C ASP A 30 -0.60 -3.45 -6.95
N HIS A 31 -1.04 -2.99 -5.77
CA HIS A 31 -1.09 -1.57 -5.41
C HIS A 31 0.30 -0.91 -5.32
N HIS A 32 1.39 -1.67 -5.23
CA HIS A 32 2.76 -1.13 -5.30
C HIS A 32 3.27 -0.92 -6.73
N ALA A 33 2.52 -1.31 -7.76
CA ALA A 33 3.04 -1.43 -9.13
C ALA A 33 3.71 -0.14 -9.62
N ALA A 34 3.16 1.04 -9.29
CA ALA A 34 3.75 2.33 -9.65
C ALA A 34 5.21 2.49 -9.18
N LEU A 35 5.54 2.02 -7.97
CA LEU A 35 6.91 2.03 -7.45
C LEU A 35 7.84 1.22 -8.35
N PHE A 36 7.46 -0.01 -8.68
CA PHE A 36 8.32 -0.90 -9.47
C PHE A 36 8.32 -0.55 -10.96
N VAL A 37 7.29 0.11 -11.47
CA VAL A 37 7.32 0.75 -12.80
C VAL A 37 8.36 1.86 -12.80
N ALA A 38 8.42 2.70 -11.75
CA ALA A 38 9.43 3.75 -11.62
C ALA A 38 10.86 3.20 -11.52
N VAL A 39 11.05 2.11 -10.79
CA VAL A 39 12.35 1.43 -10.65
C VAL A 39 12.79 0.77 -11.96
N LYS A 40 11.90 -0.01 -12.60
CA LYS A 40 12.26 -0.76 -13.82
C LYS A 40 12.45 0.14 -15.02
N ASN A 41 11.69 1.23 -15.11
CA ASN A 41 11.78 2.20 -16.20
C ASN A 41 12.52 3.46 -15.77
N TRP A 42 13.47 3.36 -14.83
CA TRP A 42 14.15 4.52 -14.26
C TRP A 42 14.79 5.44 -15.31
N GLN A 43 15.30 4.89 -16.43
CA GLN A 43 15.84 5.65 -17.56
C GLN A 43 14.79 6.57 -18.18
N TYR A 44 13.56 6.07 -18.38
CA TYR A 44 12.47 6.90 -18.90
C TYR A 44 12.22 8.09 -17.99
N PHE A 45 12.18 7.89 -16.66
CA PHE A 45 11.96 8.99 -15.74
C PHE A 45 13.15 9.96 -15.70
N ASN A 46 14.37 9.45 -15.77
CA ASN A 46 15.58 10.26 -15.87
C ASN A 46 15.54 11.18 -17.09
N ASP A 47 15.29 10.61 -18.26
CA ASP A 47 15.43 11.28 -19.55
C ASP A 47 14.30 12.28 -19.81
N ASN A 48 13.10 12.03 -19.27
CA ASN A 48 11.93 12.88 -19.49
C ASN A 48 11.67 13.90 -18.37
N TYR A 49 12.10 13.61 -17.14
CA TYR A 49 11.78 14.45 -15.98
C TYR A 49 12.99 14.86 -15.15
N GLY A 50 14.19 14.33 -15.44
CA GLY A 50 15.38 14.58 -14.63
C GLY A 50 15.29 13.98 -13.23
N ILE A 51 14.47 12.95 -13.00
CA ILE A 51 14.37 12.23 -11.73
C ILE A 51 14.33 10.73 -11.97
N ALA A 52 15.03 9.95 -11.15
CA ALA A 52 15.03 8.51 -11.29
C ALA A 52 15.16 7.82 -9.94
N LEU A 53 14.53 6.63 -9.84
CA LEU A 53 14.81 5.67 -8.79
C LEU A 53 15.56 4.49 -9.42
N LYS A 54 16.87 4.62 -9.57
CA LYS A 54 17.70 3.66 -10.31
C LYS A 54 18.03 2.46 -9.43
N PRO A 55 17.69 1.22 -9.81
CA PRO A 55 18.06 0.04 -9.02
C PRO A 55 19.57 -0.12 -8.97
N VAL A 56 20.10 -0.51 -7.81
CA VAL A 56 21.53 -0.85 -7.65
C VAL A 56 21.87 -2.11 -8.43
N ASP A 57 20.96 -3.09 -8.42
CA ASP A 57 21.03 -4.30 -9.23
C ASP A 57 19.80 -4.38 -10.14
N GLY A 58 20.00 -4.11 -11.43
CA GLY A 58 18.96 -4.12 -12.46
C GLY A 58 18.54 -5.51 -12.93
N THR A 59 19.19 -6.58 -12.46
CA THR A 59 18.86 -7.96 -12.86
C THR A 59 17.73 -8.58 -12.02
N GLN A 60 17.44 -7.98 -10.86
CA GLN A 60 16.42 -8.46 -9.94
C GLN A 60 15.02 -8.11 -10.42
N SER A 61 14.10 -9.07 -10.32
CA SER A 61 12.68 -8.84 -10.61
C SER A 61 12.04 -7.85 -9.63
N ARG A 62 12.57 -7.79 -8.41
CA ARG A 62 12.22 -6.86 -7.32
C ARG A 62 13.48 -6.39 -6.59
N PRO A 63 14.13 -5.32 -7.05
CA PRO A 63 15.31 -4.76 -6.40
C PRO A 63 14.99 -4.31 -4.96
N GLU A 64 15.87 -4.60 -4.01
CA GLU A 64 15.74 -4.12 -2.62
C GLU A 64 16.40 -2.76 -2.40
N LYS A 65 17.31 -2.37 -3.29
CA LYS A 65 18.11 -1.14 -3.19
C LYS A 65 18.06 -0.35 -4.48
N ALA A 66 17.92 0.96 -4.34
CA ALA A 66 17.93 1.91 -5.43
C ALA A 66 18.65 3.20 -5.03
N GLU A 67 18.98 4.02 -6.01
CA GLU A 67 19.52 5.37 -5.85
C GLU A 67 18.49 6.37 -6.36
N LEU A 68 18.13 7.34 -5.52
CA LEU A 68 17.38 8.50 -5.98
C LEU A 68 18.34 9.44 -6.69
N ILE A 69 18.12 9.68 -7.97
CA ILE A 69 18.89 10.60 -8.81
C ILE A 69 17.97 11.76 -9.20
N VAL A 70 18.45 12.99 -9.08
CA VAL A 70 17.75 14.20 -9.56
C VAL A 70 18.76 15.05 -10.32
N ASN A 71 18.44 15.40 -11.56
CA ASN A 71 19.28 16.16 -12.50
C ASN A 71 20.72 15.62 -12.59
N GLY A 72 20.86 14.29 -12.67
CA GLY A 72 22.16 13.60 -12.74
C GLY A 72 22.93 13.52 -11.41
N GLN A 73 22.43 14.14 -10.33
CA GLN A 73 23.04 14.06 -9.01
C GLN A 73 22.37 12.96 -8.17
N LYS A 74 23.18 12.10 -7.55
CA LYS A 74 22.70 11.17 -6.52
C LYS A 74 22.28 11.95 -5.28
N ILE A 75 21.01 11.80 -4.90
CA ILE A 75 20.40 12.47 -3.75
C ILE A 75 20.36 11.55 -2.54
N ALA A 76 20.01 10.27 -2.71
CA ALA A 76 19.87 9.36 -1.59
C ALA A 76 20.10 7.91 -2.01
N ASP A 77 20.60 7.11 -1.07
CA ASP A 77 20.39 5.66 -1.08
C ASP A 77 18.96 5.36 -0.60
N VAL A 78 18.30 4.44 -1.29
CA VAL A 78 16.91 4.06 -1.04
C VAL A 78 16.80 2.57 -0.81
N ARG A 79 16.12 2.19 0.27
CA ARG A 79 15.78 0.79 0.57
C ARG A 79 14.30 0.55 0.34
N LEU A 80 13.97 -0.44 -0.47
CA LEU A 80 12.60 -0.89 -0.71
C LEU A 80 12.27 -2.02 0.25
N ILE A 81 11.33 -1.80 1.17
CA ILE A 81 11.07 -2.69 2.29
C ILE A 81 9.68 -3.31 2.14
N PRO A 82 9.57 -4.63 1.89
CA PRO A 82 8.27 -5.29 1.84
C PRO A 82 7.67 -5.41 3.26
N GLY A 83 6.35 -5.28 3.34
CA GLY A 83 5.55 -5.63 4.51
C GLY A 83 4.41 -6.59 4.13
N ASP A 84 3.91 -7.30 5.13
CA ASP A 84 2.85 -8.28 5.03
C ASP A 84 1.46 -7.63 5.11
N ALA A 85 1.33 -6.54 5.88
CA ALA A 85 0.08 -5.79 6.02
C ALA A 85 0.30 -4.31 6.34
N GLY A 86 -0.72 -3.48 6.06
CA GLY A 86 -0.67 -2.04 6.32
C GLY A 86 -0.29 -1.64 7.76
N PRO A 87 -0.84 -2.27 8.82
CA PRO A 87 -0.43 -2.01 10.19
C PRO A 87 1.06 -2.24 10.47
N GLN A 88 1.68 -3.24 9.84
CA GLN A 88 3.12 -3.49 9.98
C GLN A 88 3.95 -2.36 9.37
N LEU A 89 3.55 -1.84 8.19
CA LEU A 89 4.21 -0.67 7.61
C LEU A 89 4.09 0.55 8.53
N MET A 90 2.95 0.73 9.21
CA MET A 90 2.78 1.83 10.18
C MET A 90 3.64 1.64 11.43
N GLN A 91 3.84 0.40 11.88
CA GLN A 91 4.80 0.10 12.94
C GLN A 91 6.22 0.48 12.51
N LEU A 92 6.65 0.11 11.30
CA LEU A 92 7.96 0.48 10.76
C LEU A 92 8.12 2.01 10.64
N ALA A 93 7.06 2.72 10.24
CA ALA A 93 7.07 4.18 10.19
C ALA A 93 7.21 4.81 11.59
N SER A 94 6.54 4.24 12.61
CA SER A 94 6.60 4.73 13.99
C SER A 94 7.99 4.62 14.62
N THR A 95 8.82 3.70 14.14
CA THR A 95 10.21 3.49 14.58
C THR A 95 11.23 4.12 13.62
N GLU A 96 10.78 4.94 12.67
CA GLU A 96 11.60 5.55 11.60
C GLU A 96 12.39 4.55 10.74
N ALA A 97 11.96 3.28 10.68
CA ALA A 97 12.57 2.27 9.82
C ALA A 97 12.20 2.47 8.33
N ILE A 98 11.09 3.18 8.08
CA ILE A 98 10.70 3.69 6.76
C ILE A 98 10.26 5.15 6.88
N GLN A 99 10.51 5.94 5.84
CA GLN A 99 10.11 7.34 5.74
C GLN A 99 8.91 7.53 4.80
N PHE A 100 8.72 6.61 3.86
CA PHE A 100 7.59 6.59 2.93
C PHE A 100 6.97 5.20 2.88
N ALA A 101 5.68 5.12 2.52
CA ALA A 101 5.00 3.84 2.38
C ALA A 101 3.91 3.88 1.31
N TYR A 102 3.82 2.81 0.53
CA TYR A 102 2.64 2.45 -0.26
C TYR A 102 1.71 1.65 0.66
N VAL A 103 0.73 2.33 1.25
CA VAL A 103 -0.13 1.79 2.30
C VAL A 103 -1.57 2.23 2.13
N GLY A 104 -2.51 1.45 2.65
CA GLY A 104 -3.93 1.79 2.64
C GLY A 104 -4.30 2.94 3.57
N ASN A 105 -5.37 3.66 3.22
CA ASN A 105 -5.87 4.77 4.04
C ASN A 105 -6.29 4.34 5.46
N PRO A 106 -7.05 3.25 5.68
CA PRO A 106 -7.46 2.85 7.03
C PRO A 106 -6.29 2.62 8.01
N PRO A 107 -5.23 1.84 7.69
CA PRO A 107 -4.10 1.69 8.60
C PRO A 107 -3.34 3.01 8.82
N ALA A 108 -3.22 3.87 7.80
CA ALA A 108 -2.59 5.18 7.95
C ALA A 108 -3.38 6.11 8.89
N ILE A 109 -4.71 6.19 8.74
CA ILE A 109 -5.58 6.96 9.63
C ILE A 109 -5.48 6.42 11.07
N ALA A 110 -5.58 5.11 11.25
CA ALA A 110 -5.46 4.50 12.57
C ALA A 110 -4.11 4.77 13.25
N ALA A 111 -3.03 4.88 12.49
CA ALA A 111 -1.71 5.24 13.01
C ALA A 111 -1.61 6.74 13.37
N VAL A 112 -2.20 7.62 12.56
CA VAL A 112 -2.32 9.06 12.85
C VAL A 112 -3.12 9.28 14.15
N ASP A 113 -4.26 8.60 14.31
CA ASP A 113 -5.10 8.68 15.51
C ASP A 113 -4.35 8.22 16.78
N LYS A 114 -3.39 7.30 16.62
CA LYS A 114 -2.49 6.83 17.69
C LYS A 114 -1.28 7.73 17.91
N GLY A 115 -1.17 8.86 17.20
CA GLY A 115 -0.11 9.85 17.37
C GLY A 115 1.17 9.56 16.58
N THR A 116 1.15 8.63 15.63
CA THR A 116 2.30 8.43 14.73
C THR A 116 2.43 9.65 13.81
N PRO A 117 3.59 10.32 13.72
CA PRO A 117 3.74 11.60 13.03
C PRO A 117 3.87 11.44 11.50
N ILE A 118 2.88 10.81 10.88
CA ILE A 118 2.81 10.56 9.43
C ILE A 118 1.69 11.37 8.78
N LYS A 119 1.74 11.49 7.44
CA LYS A 119 0.71 12.16 6.64
C LYS A 119 0.45 11.36 5.37
N ILE A 120 -0.81 11.33 4.93
CA ILE A 120 -1.19 10.81 3.62
C ILE A 120 -0.83 11.87 2.58
N LEU A 121 -0.02 11.51 1.58
CA LEU A 121 0.46 12.44 0.56
C LEU A 121 -0.48 12.52 -0.65
N LEU A 122 -0.84 11.37 -1.21
CA LEU A 122 -1.78 11.24 -2.32
C LEU A 122 -2.32 9.82 -2.43
N ALA A 123 -3.49 9.68 -3.06
CA ALA A 123 -4.01 8.40 -3.51
C ALA A 123 -3.41 8.07 -4.89
N ILE A 124 -2.86 6.86 -5.04
CA ILE A 124 -2.17 6.40 -6.27
C ILE A 124 -2.95 5.34 -7.03
N ASN A 125 -3.98 4.76 -6.42
CA ASN A 125 -4.81 3.71 -6.99
C ASN A 125 -6.22 3.76 -6.41
N THR A 126 -7.18 3.21 -7.15
CA THR A 126 -8.55 2.92 -6.74
C THR A 126 -8.86 1.47 -7.08
N GLU A 127 -9.80 0.85 -6.37
CA GLU A 127 -10.16 -0.58 -6.53
C GLU A 127 -9.00 -1.54 -6.19
N GLY A 128 -9.03 -2.76 -6.74
CA GLY A 128 -8.01 -3.81 -6.54
C GLY A 128 -8.24 -4.71 -5.32
N SER A 129 -9.35 -4.53 -4.60
CA SER A 129 -9.77 -5.43 -3.52
C SER A 129 -11.03 -6.20 -3.91
N GLY A 130 -11.12 -7.46 -3.47
CA GLY A 130 -12.27 -8.32 -3.71
C GLY A 130 -12.46 -9.34 -2.60
N VAL A 131 -13.67 -9.85 -2.49
CA VAL A 131 -14.01 -11.00 -1.64
C VAL A 131 -13.94 -12.25 -2.50
N VAL A 132 -13.24 -13.27 -2.00
CA VAL A 132 -13.17 -14.57 -2.64
C VAL A 132 -13.78 -15.60 -1.70
N VAL A 133 -14.67 -16.43 -2.24
CA VAL A 133 -15.33 -17.52 -1.52
C VAL A 133 -14.84 -18.86 -2.06
N SER A 134 -15.03 -19.94 -1.30
CA SER A 134 -14.67 -21.28 -1.77
C SER A 134 -15.58 -21.72 -2.93
N ASN A 135 -15.14 -22.68 -3.74
CA ASN A 135 -15.92 -23.19 -4.89
C ASN A 135 -17.24 -23.87 -4.48
N GLU A 136 -17.32 -24.30 -3.22
CA GLU A 136 -18.50 -24.91 -2.61
C GLU A 136 -19.49 -23.86 -2.08
N SER A 137 -19.12 -22.57 -2.12
CA SER A 137 -20.01 -21.48 -1.77
C SER A 137 -21.17 -21.39 -2.78
N PRO A 138 -22.43 -21.26 -2.31
CA PRO A 138 -23.56 -20.97 -3.18
C PRO A 138 -23.58 -19.50 -3.65
N ALA A 139 -22.72 -18.64 -3.08
CA ALA A 139 -22.74 -17.21 -3.36
C ALA A 139 -22.19 -16.88 -4.76
N THR A 140 -22.98 -16.17 -5.56
CA THR A 140 -22.57 -15.62 -6.87
C THR A 140 -22.50 -14.10 -6.89
N ASP A 141 -22.95 -13.46 -5.82
CA ASP A 141 -22.96 -12.02 -5.60
C ASP A 141 -22.96 -11.73 -4.09
N TRP A 142 -23.07 -10.46 -3.71
CA TRP A 142 -23.07 -10.05 -2.31
C TRP A 142 -24.33 -10.49 -1.56
N GLU A 143 -25.51 -10.42 -2.20
CA GLU A 143 -26.79 -10.77 -1.56
C GLU A 143 -26.81 -12.27 -1.22
N SER A 144 -26.48 -13.14 -2.17
CA SER A 144 -26.35 -14.58 -1.95
C SER A 144 -25.25 -14.96 -0.96
N PHE A 145 -24.19 -14.14 -0.83
CA PHE A 145 -23.19 -14.29 0.23
C PHE A 145 -23.76 -13.99 1.62
N VAL A 146 -24.55 -12.92 1.76
CA VAL A 146 -25.21 -12.55 3.01
C VAL A 146 -26.21 -13.64 3.43
N ASP A 147 -27.08 -14.09 2.52
CA ASP A 147 -28.02 -15.18 2.77
C ASP A 147 -27.29 -16.45 3.25
N TRP A 148 -26.18 -16.78 2.59
CA TRP A 148 -25.37 -17.93 2.97
C TRP A 148 -24.78 -17.78 4.38
N ALA A 149 -24.30 -16.58 4.72
CA ALA A 149 -23.76 -16.26 6.05
C ALA A 149 -24.84 -16.41 7.13
N GLU A 150 -26.05 -15.91 6.90
CA GLU A 150 -27.19 -16.01 7.82
C GLU A 150 -27.60 -17.46 8.05
N ILE A 151 -27.82 -18.23 6.98
CA ILE A 151 -28.20 -19.65 7.06
C ILE A 151 -27.17 -20.44 7.87
N ARG A 152 -25.89 -20.20 7.60
CA ARG A 152 -24.79 -20.88 8.29
C ARG A 152 -24.67 -20.46 9.76
N SER A 153 -24.86 -19.18 10.05
CA SER A 153 -24.88 -18.67 11.42
C SER A 153 -26.04 -19.28 12.23
N ALA A 154 -27.25 -19.31 11.68
CA ALA A 154 -28.43 -19.92 12.30
C ALA A 154 -28.26 -21.42 12.56
N ALA A 155 -27.49 -22.12 11.73
CA ALA A 155 -27.12 -23.52 11.93
C ALA A 155 -25.95 -23.74 12.93
N GLY A 156 -25.49 -22.69 13.61
CA GLY A 156 -24.37 -22.75 14.56
C GLY A 156 -23.01 -22.98 13.91
N LYS A 157 -22.87 -22.70 12.61
CA LYS A 157 -21.65 -22.91 11.82
C LYS A 157 -21.29 -21.66 11.02
N PRO A 158 -21.09 -20.50 11.66
CA PRO A 158 -20.86 -19.23 10.97
C PRO A 158 -19.69 -19.30 9.98
N LEU A 159 -19.68 -18.38 9.01
CA LEU A 159 -18.56 -18.25 8.09
C LEU A 159 -17.30 -17.80 8.83
N VAL A 160 -16.16 -18.37 8.42
CA VAL A 160 -14.84 -17.90 8.82
C VAL A 160 -14.28 -17.06 7.69
N ILE A 161 -14.00 -15.79 7.97
CA ILE A 161 -13.56 -14.82 6.99
C ILE A 161 -12.13 -14.40 7.33
N ALA A 162 -11.21 -14.61 6.39
CA ALA A 162 -9.83 -14.16 6.52
C ALA A 162 -9.64 -12.80 5.84
N ALA A 163 -8.71 -12.00 6.37
CA ALA A 163 -8.23 -10.77 5.77
C ALA A 163 -6.69 -10.71 5.89
N PRO A 164 -5.97 -9.91 5.08
CA PRO A 164 -4.51 -9.79 5.15
C PRO A 164 -3.98 -9.43 6.55
N GLY A 165 -4.78 -8.72 7.34
CA GLY A 165 -4.50 -8.46 8.76
C GLY A 165 -5.54 -7.53 9.38
N LYS A 166 -5.67 -7.57 10.71
CA LYS A 166 -6.57 -6.69 11.46
C LYS A 166 -6.18 -5.21 11.25
N GLY A 167 -7.13 -4.38 10.86
CA GLY A 167 -6.90 -2.97 10.51
C GLY A 167 -6.36 -2.73 9.08
N SER A 168 -6.28 -3.77 8.24
CA SER A 168 -6.07 -3.60 6.79
C SER A 168 -7.31 -2.99 6.11
N ILE A 169 -7.16 -2.55 4.85
CA ILE A 169 -8.30 -2.08 4.05
C ILE A 169 -9.38 -3.17 3.99
N GLN A 170 -8.98 -4.40 3.70
CA GLN A 170 -9.89 -5.51 3.47
C GLN A 170 -10.62 -5.92 4.75
N ASP A 171 -9.94 -5.90 5.90
CA ASP A 171 -10.56 -6.13 7.22
C ASP A 171 -11.60 -5.05 7.55
N VAL A 172 -11.26 -3.78 7.33
CA VAL A 172 -12.21 -2.68 7.57
C VAL A 172 -13.40 -2.77 6.60
N MET A 173 -13.15 -2.93 5.31
CA MET A 173 -14.21 -3.02 4.30
C MET A 173 -15.16 -4.17 4.58
N ILE A 174 -14.66 -5.39 4.82
CA ILE A 174 -15.55 -6.55 5.02
C ILE A 174 -16.38 -6.42 6.29
N ARG A 175 -15.83 -5.88 7.38
CA ARG A 175 -16.59 -5.64 8.62
C ARG A 175 -17.71 -4.64 8.43
N TYR A 176 -17.43 -3.52 7.78
CA TYR A 176 -18.44 -2.50 7.50
C TYR A 176 -19.50 -3.02 6.53
N SER A 177 -19.12 -3.78 5.50
CA SER A 177 -20.08 -4.38 4.57
C SER A 177 -20.99 -5.39 5.27
N LEU A 178 -20.44 -6.23 6.15
CA LEU A 178 -21.23 -7.18 6.94
C LEU A 178 -22.18 -6.47 7.91
N GLU A 179 -21.69 -5.47 8.64
CA GLU A 179 -22.50 -4.65 9.54
C GLU A 179 -23.65 -3.97 8.80
N TRP A 180 -23.37 -3.42 7.62
CA TRP A 180 -24.38 -2.79 6.78
C TRP A 180 -25.44 -3.78 6.29
N SER A 181 -25.06 -5.04 6.07
CA SER A 181 -25.97 -6.15 5.78
C SER A 181 -26.69 -6.70 7.02
N GLY A 182 -26.53 -6.10 8.21
CA GLY A 182 -27.16 -6.58 9.45
C GLY A 182 -26.45 -7.75 10.13
N LEU A 183 -25.25 -8.12 9.68
CA LEU A 183 -24.45 -9.20 10.23
C LEU A 183 -23.45 -8.67 11.26
N SER A 184 -23.28 -9.41 12.36
CA SER A 184 -22.25 -9.11 13.37
C SER A 184 -20.99 -9.95 13.15
N VAL A 185 -19.82 -9.35 13.35
CA VAL A 185 -18.53 -10.05 13.33
C VAL A 185 -18.02 -10.27 14.75
N SER A 186 -17.72 -11.52 15.11
CA SER A 186 -17.00 -11.86 16.33
C SER A 186 -15.55 -12.22 16.01
N GLU A 187 -14.61 -11.75 16.83
CA GLU A 187 -13.21 -12.19 16.73
C GLU A 187 -13.06 -13.57 17.39
N GLY A 188 -12.38 -14.49 16.70
CA GLY A 188 -12.02 -15.82 17.18
C GLY A 188 -10.55 -15.94 17.51
#